data_AF-A0A7X7C2P4-F1
#
_entry.id   AF-A0A7X7C2P4-F1
#
_cell.length_a   1.000
_cell.length_b   1.000
_cell.length_c   1.000
_cell.angle_alpha   90.00
_cell.angle_beta   90.00
_cell.angle_gamma   90.00
#
_symmetry.space_group_name_H-M   'P 1'
#
loop_
_entity.id
_entity.type
_entity.pdbx_description
1 polymer ?
#
loop_
_entity_poly.entity_id
_entity_poly.type
_entity_poly.pdbx_seq_one_letter_code
_entity_poly.pdbx_strand_id
1 'polypeptide(L)'
;LTTFSGNQPTSREITVAKNYLSEEELKILNNLVSGYFDFAEIQAMKRKPMYMSDYIDKLDNILSATGQEILKNSGKISHKNAINKAESELKKHQI
;
A
#
# COMPACT_ATOMS: atom_id res chain seq x y z
N LEU A 1 -6.00 1.05 16.92
CA LEU A 1 -7.30 1.42 16.34
C LEU A 1 -7.03 2.11 15.02
N THR A 2 -7.53 1.48 13.96
CA THR A 2 -7.84 2.08 12.66
C THR A 2 -8.17 3.57 12.75
N THR A 3 -7.49 4.39 11.95
CA THR A 3 -7.56 5.86 11.94
C THR A 3 -8.87 6.36 11.32
N PHE A 4 -10.02 5.90 11.82
CA PHE A 4 -11.33 6.34 11.38
C PHE A 4 -11.80 7.54 12.18
N SER A 5 -12.65 8.35 11.55
CA SER A 5 -13.25 9.52 12.19
C SER A 5 -14.23 9.17 13.32
N GLY A 6 -14.69 7.91 13.41
CA GLY A 6 -15.63 7.42 14.44
C GLY A 6 -15.48 5.93 14.74
N ASN A 7 -16.42 5.35 15.51
CA ASN A 7 -16.39 3.95 15.94
C ASN A 7 -16.52 2.92 14.80
N GLN A 8 -17.00 3.34 13.62
CA GLN A 8 -17.12 2.51 12.42
C GLN A 8 -16.62 3.29 11.19
N PRO A 9 -16.01 2.62 10.20
CA PRO A 9 -15.56 3.25 8.97
C PRO A 9 -16.73 3.73 8.11
N THR A 10 -16.59 4.92 7.54
CA THR A 10 -17.54 5.46 6.55
C THR A 10 -17.33 4.83 5.17
N SER A 11 -18.32 4.97 4.27
CA SER A 11 -18.20 4.48 2.88
C SER A 11 -17.02 5.06 2.10
N ARG A 12 -16.48 6.22 2.51
CA ARG A 12 -15.27 6.79 1.91
C ARG A 12 -14.00 6.19 2.51
N GLU A 13 -14.03 5.81 3.78
CA GLU A 13 -12.85 5.25 4.46
C GLU A 13 -12.63 3.77 4.11
N ILE A 14 -13.67 3.01 3.76
CA ILE A 14 -13.56 1.61 3.30
C ILE A 14 -12.77 1.45 1.98
N THR A 15 -12.66 2.50 1.17
CA THR A 15 -11.93 2.43 -0.11
C THR A 15 -10.44 2.69 0.06
N VAL A 16 -10.01 3.17 1.25
CA VAL A 16 -8.64 3.58 1.50
C VAL A 16 -7.98 2.59 2.46
N ALA A 17 -7.16 1.69 1.91
CA ALA A 17 -6.50 0.64 2.68
C ALA A 17 -5.64 1.18 3.84
N LYS A 18 -4.98 2.34 3.69
CA LYS A 18 -4.13 2.93 4.74
C LYS A 18 -4.88 3.24 6.03
N ASN A 19 -6.20 3.47 5.96
CA ASN A 19 -7.02 3.78 7.14
C ASN A 19 -7.19 2.57 8.07
N TYR A 20 -6.86 1.37 7.58
CA TYR A 20 -6.90 0.11 8.32
C TYR A 20 -5.56 -0.28 8.93
N LEU A 21 -4.50 0.51 8.70
CA LEU A 21 -3.20 0.31 9.32
C LEU A 21 -3.20 0.92 10.73
N SER A 22 -2.54 0.24 11.66
CA SER A 22 -2.15 0.79 12.95
C SER A 22 -1.09 1.88 12.80
N GLU A 23 -0.84 2.64 13.87
CA GLU A 23 0.22 3.66 13.87
C GLU A 23 1.60 3.05 13.58
N GLU A 24 1.87 1.85 14.09
CA GLU A 24 3.12 1.14 13.85
C GLU A 24 3.24 0.72 12.38
N GLU A 25 2.19 0.13 11.81
CA GLU A 25 2.15 -0.25 10.39
C GLU A 25 2.24 0.96 9.46
N LEU A 26 1.59 2.08 9.79
CA LEU A 26 1.73 3.34 9.07
C LEU A 26 3.16 3.89 9.13
N LYS A 27 3.81 3.79 10.29
CA LYS A 27 5.21 4.20 10.45
C LYS A 27 6.14 3.33 9.60
N ILE A 28 5.91 2.03 9.56
CA ILE A 28 6.65 1.10 8.69
C ILE A 28 6.44 1.49 7.21
N LEU A 29 5.20 1.71 6.79
CA LEU A 29 4.88 2.12 5.42
C LEU A 29 5.59 3.43 5.05
N ASN A 30 5.55 4.44 5.91
CA ASN A 30 6.21 5.72 5.67
C ASN A 30 7.72 5.55 5.52
N ASN A 31 8.36 4.77 6.40
CA ASN A 31 9.80 4.52 6.34
C ASN A 31 10.19 3.77 5.06
N LEU A 32 9.37 2.81 4.63
CA LEU A 32 9.58 2.08 3.38
C LEU A 32 9.51 3.02 2.16
N VAL A 33 8.51 3.91 2.13
CA VAL A 33 8.34 4.90 1.06
C VAL A 33 9.53 5.86 1.03
N SER A 34 9.95 6.39 2.17
CA SER A 34 11.13 7.26 2.26
C SER A 34 12.40 6.54 1.79
N GLY A 35 12.66 5.33 2.27
CA GLY A 35 13.85 4.56 1.87
C GLY A 35 13.87 4.22 0.38
N TYR A 36 12.70 4.03 -0.24
CA TYR A 36 12.60 3.86 -1.68
C TYR A 36 12.98 5.12 -2.47
N PHE A 37 12.58 6.31 -2.00
CA PHE A 37 12.98 7.57 -2.61
C PHE A 37 14.48 7.85 -2.43
N ASP A 38 15.04 7.60 -1.26
CA ASP A 38 16.49 7.73 -1.02
C ASP A 38 17.28 6.82 -1.96
N PHE A 39 16.80 5.59 -2.17
CA PHE A 39 17.37 4.68 -3.15
C PHE A 39 17.32 5.26 -4.57
N ALA A 40 16.16 5.78 -5.00
CA ALA A 40 16.01 6.37 -6.33
C ALA A 40 16.95 7.57 -6.52
N GLU A 41 17.10 8.41 -5.50
CA GLU A 41 18.01 9.56 -5.50
C GLU A 41 19.48 9.12 -5.67
N ILE A 42 19.92 8.10 -4.94
CA ILE A 42 21.28 7.55 -5.09
C ILE A 42 21.53 7.07 -6.52
N GLN A 43 20.55 6.42 -7.15
CA GLN A 43 20.68 5.94 -8.53
C GLN A 43 20.77 7.10 -9.53
N ALA A 44 19.98 8.17 -9.30
CA ALA A 44 20.04 9.38 -10.09
C ALA A 44 21.39 10.12 -9.92
N MET A 45 21.90 10.24 -8.69
CA MET A 45 23.22 10.83 -8.41
C MET A 45 24.36 10.06 -9.09
N LYS A 46 24.26 8.73 -9.14
CA LYS A 46 25.20 7.86 -9.86
C LYS A 46 25.04 7.91 -11.39
N ARG A 47 24.11 8.73 -11.91
CA ARG A 47 23.78 8.85 -13.34
C ARG A 47 23.45 7.50 -13.97
N LYS A 48 22.87 6.58 -13.20
CA LYS A 48 22.45 5.28 -13.72
C LYS A 48 21.05 5.46 -14.35
N PRO A 49 20.90 5.30 -15.68
CA PRO A 49 19.58 5.33 -16.29
C PRO A 49 18.74 4.17 -15.72
N MET A 50 17.52 4.46 -15.31
CA MET A 50 16.54 3.47 -14.85
C MET A 50 15.21 3.73 -15.53
N TYR A 51 14.59 2.65 -15.99
CA TYR A 51 13.24 2.63 -16.54
C TYR A 51 12.22 2.28 -15.46
N MET A 52 10.94 2.54 -15.71
CA MET A 52 9.86 2.22 -14.76
C MET A 52 9.82 0.73 -14.38
N SER A 53 10.19 -0.18 -15.29
CA SER A 53 10.32 -1.61 -14.98
C SER A 53 11.39 -1.88 -13.93
N ASP A 54 12.55 -1.23 -14.02
CA ASP A 54 13.66 -1.42 -13.09
C ASP A 54 13.30 -0.95 -11.67
N TYR A 55 12.48 0.11 -11.60
CA TYR A 55 11.92 0.63 -10.36
C TYR A 55 10.98 -0.36 -9.68
N ILE A 56 10.12 -1.05 -10.44
CA ILE A 56 9.23 -2.10 -9.92
C ILE A 56 10.06 -3.26 -9.35
N ASP A 57 11.00 -3.79 -10.14
CA ASP A 57 11.84 -4.90 -9.69
C ASP A 57 12.64 -4.54 -8.43
N LYS A 58 13.11 -3.29 -8.34
CA LYS A 58 13.82 -2.85 -7.15
C LYS A 58 12.92 -2.71 -5.93
N LEU A 59 11.70 -2.19 -6.11
CA LEU A 59 10.73 -2.11 -5.03
C LEU A 59 10.44 -3.49 -4.45
N ASP A 60 10.23 -4.50 -5.31
CA ASP A 60 10.02 -5.87 -4.88
C ASP A 60 11.22 -6.45 -4.10
N ASN A 61 12.44 -6.10 -4.51
CA ASN A 61 13.64 -6.47 -3.77
C ASN A 61 13.74 -5.80 -2.40
N ILE A 62 13.37 -4.51 -2.28
CA ILE A 62 13.37 -3.77 -1.00
C ILE A 62 12.31 -4.36 -0.06
N LEU A 63 11.11 -4.61 -0.55
CA LEU A 63 10.03 -5.27 0.18
C LEU A 63 10.48 -6.65 0.69
N SER A 64 11.06 -7.48 -0.18
CA SER A 64 11.56 -8.80 0.19
C SER A 64 12.66 -8.74 1.25
N ALA A 65 13.61 -7.80 1.12
CA ALA A 65 14.72 -7.62 2.06
C ALA A 65 14.25 -7.11 3.44
N THR A 66 13.12 -6.39 3.49
CA THR A 66 12.48 -5.91 4.72
C THR A 66 11.51 -6.91 5.34
N GLY A 67 11.43 -8.12 4.77
CA GLY A 67 10.57 -9.21 5.25
C GLY A 67 9.10 -9.05 4.87
N GLN A 68 8.77 -8.13 3.96
CA GLN A 68 7.42 -7.95 3.44
C GLN A 68 7.12 -8.94 2.32
N GLU A 69 5.87 -9.41 2.25
CA GLU A 69 5.44 -10.30 1.18
C GLU A 69 5.13 -9.53 -0.11
N ILE A 70 5.58 -10.09 -1.24
CA ILE A 70 5.28 -9.55 -2.57
C ILE A 70 3.93 -10.06 -3.04
N LEU A 71 3.12 -9.15 -3.58
CA LEU A 71 1.80 -9.48 -4.11
C LEU A 71 1.90 -10.25 -5.42
N LYS A 72 1.92 -11.60 -5.34
CA LYS A 72 2.09 -12.50 -6.50
C LYS A 72 0.89 -12.55 -7.47
N ASN A 73 -0.27 -12.06 -7.07
CA ASN A 73 -1.52 -12.18 -7.82
C ASN A 73 -2.11 -10.81 -8.22
N SER A 74 -1.25 -9.80 -8.37
CA SER A 74 -1.68 -8.47 -8.82
C SER A 74 -2.43 -8.56 -10.16
N GLY A 75 -3.48 -7.74 -10.32
CA GLY A 75 -4.28 -7.68 -11.54
C GLY A 75 -5.42 -8.71 -11.69
N LYS A 76 -5.52 -9.74 -10.83
CA LYS A 76 -6.66 -10.69 -10.88
C LYS A 76 -7.98 -10.08 -10.37
N ILE A 77 -7.89 -9.15 -9.43
CA ILE A 77 -9.05 -8.44 -8.87
C ILE A 77 -8.99 -6.99 -9.32
N SER A 78 -10.03 -6.54 -10.03
CA SER A 78 -10.17 -5.14 -10.42
C SER A 78 -10.49 -4.26 -9.21
N HIS A 79 -10.08 -3.00 -9.28
CA HIS A 79 -10.40 -2.01 -8.24
C HIS A 79 -11.92 -1.92 -7.99
N LYS A 80 -12.73 -1.97 -9.06
CA LYS A 80 -14.20 -1.98 -8.97
C LYS A 80 -14.73 -3.17 -8.18
N ASN A 81 -14.19 -4.37 -8.40
CA ASN A 81 -14.61 -5.56 -7.67
C ASN A 81 -14.24 -5.48 -6.19
N ALA A 82 -13.07 -4.92 -5.87
CA ALA A 82 -12.65 -4.68 -4.49
C ALA A 82 -13.57 -3.68 -3.77
N ILE A 83 -13.93 -2.57 -4.42
CA ILE A 83 -14.88 -1.57 -3.89
C ILE A 83 -16.25 -2.21 -3.65
N ASN A 84 -16.81 -2.89 -4.64
CA ASN A 84 -18.12 -3.54 -4.52
C ASN A 84 -18.17 -4.52 -3.34
N LYS A 85 -17.07 -5.27 -3.13
CA LYS A 85 -16.94 -6.19 -2.01
C LYS A 85 -16.91 -5.42 -0.68
N ALA A 86 -16.11 -4.37 -0.58
CA ALA A 86 -16.02 -3.53 0.62
C ALA A 86 -17.38 -2.89 0.98
N GLU A 87 -18.12 -2.37 -0.01
CA GLU A 87 -19.46 -1.82 0.18
C GLU A 87 -20.47 -2.88 0.64
N SER A 88 -20.40 -4.08 0.07
CA SER A 88 -21.26 -5.20 0.48
C SER A 88 -21.00 -5.64 1.91
N GLU A 89 -19.74 -5.69 2.35
CA GLU A 89 -19.40 -6.03 3.74
C GLU A 89 -19.82 -4.91 4.70
N LEU A 90 -19.62 -3.64 4.33
CA LEU A 90 -20.07 -2.51 5.14
C LEU A 90 -21.59 -2.56 5.39
N LYS A 91 -22.39 -2.81 4.35
CA LYS A 91 -23.85 -2.95 4.47
C LYS A 91 -24.27 -4.14 5.35
N LYS A 92 -23.51 -5.23 5.33
CA LYS A 92 -23.81 -6.43 6.12
C LYS A 92 -23.55 -6.21 7.62
N HIS A 93 -22.57 -5.38 7.96
CA HIS A 93 -22.14 -5.13 9.34
C HIS A 93 -22.69 -3.84 9.95
N GLN A 94 -23.34 -2.98 9.15
CA GLN A 94 -24.18 -1.88 9.65
C GLN A 94 -25.56 -2.43 10.04
N ILE A 95 -25.66 -3.01 11.25
CA ILE A 95 -26.91 -3.32 11.94
C ILE A 95 -27.03 -2.40 13.16
#